data_AF-A0ABD5N3F6-F1
#
_entry.id   AF-A0ABD5N3F6-F1
#
_cell.length_a   1.000
_cell.length_b   1.000
_cell.length_c   1.000
_cell.angle_alpha   90.00
_cell.angle_beta   90.00
_cell.angle_gamma   90.00
#
_symmetry.space_group_name_H-M   'P 1'
#
loop_
_entity.id
_entity.type
_entity.pdbx_description
1 polymer ?
#
loop_
_entity_poly.entity_id
_entity_poly.type
_entity_poly.pdbx_seq_one_letter_code
_entity_poly.pdbx_strand_id
1 'polypeptide(L)'
;MSLIYKFKKEKLLDGKYVTRPIILVTLNGKDISIEIPALIDTGCDISVIPEGIAKLLGLDMTGEKNKLYAYRESSEVIESRADISFIGKEMRQSITLKEVPLLIATEMDRYHEELDITLGIAGIFDSFDIAFRKNKNKIILKKVNNYLKS
;
A
#
# COMPACT_ATOMS: atom_id res chain seq x y z
N MET A 1 -7.46 -8.52 16.59
CA MET A 1 -7.39 -9.49 15.47
C MET A 1 -6.02 -9.35 14.79
N SER A 2 -5.43 -10.43 14.26
CA SER A 2 -4.13 -10.37 13.59
C SER A 2 -4.15 -11.08 12.26
N LEU A 3 -3.66 -10.41 11.21
CA LEU A 3 -3.43 -10.98 9.88
C LEU A 3 -1.95 -11.36 9.75
N ILE A 4 -1.68 -12.52 9.16
CA ILE A 4 -0.30 -13.04 9.02
C ILE A 4 -0.03 -13.35 7.55
N TYR A 5 1.00 -12.72 7.02
CA TYR A 5 1.48 -12.89 5.65
C TYR A 5 2.90 -13.47 5.64
N LYS A 6 3.34 -13.92 4.47
CA LYS A 6 4.74 -14.31 4.22
C LYS A 6 5.42 -13.20 3.41
N PHE A 7 6.73 -13.09 3.52
CA PHE A 7 7.49 -12.24 2.60
C PHE A 7 7.40 -12.82 1.19
N LYS A 8 7.24 -11.95 0.19
CA LYS A 8 7.31 -12.32 -1.22
C LYS A 8 8.77 -12.51 -1.59
N LYS A 9 9.07 -13.62 -2.27
CA LYS A 9 10.40 -13.90 -2.83
C LYS A 9 10.38 -13.53 -4.29
N GLU A 10 11.31 -12.68 -4.70
CA GLU A 10 11.39 -12.15 -6.07
C GLU A 10 12.77 -12.35 -6.64
N LYS A 11 12.84 -12.58 -7.96
CA LYS A 11 14.09 -12.76 -8.68
C LYS A 11 14.49 -11.41 -9.28
N LEU A 12 15.68 -10.94 -8.96
CA LEU A 12 16.28 -9.75 -9.54
C LEU A 12 16.78 -10.03 -10.97
N LEU A 13 17.03 -8.96 -11.73
CA LEU A 13 17.59 -9.04 -13.09
C LEU A 13 18.92 -9.80 -13.15
N ASP A 14 19.74 -9.70 -12.10
CA ASP A 14 21.02 -10.42 -11.97
C ASP A 14 20.87 -11.90 -11.55
N GLY A 15 19.64 -12.39 -11.45
CA GLY A 15 19.31 -13.77 -11.08
C GLY A 15 19.33 -14.06 -9.58
N LYS A 16 19.72 -13.11 -8.73
CA LYS A 16 19.64 -13.26 -7.27
C LYS A 16 18.20 -13.20 -6.79
N TYR A 17 17.95 -13.74 -5.61
CA TYR A 17 16.63 -13.65 -4.97
C TYR A 17 16.66 -12.67 -3.81
N VAL A 18 15.64 -11.81 -3.76
CA VAL A 18 15.37 -10.95 -2.61
C VAL A 18 14.03 -11.32 -1.98
N THR A 19 13.86 -10.95 -0.72
CA THR A 19 12.59 -11.10 0.00
C THR A 19 12.10 -9.72 0.41
N ARG A 20 10.86 -9.39 0.01
CA ARG A 20 10.25 -8.08 0.26
C ARG A 20 8.95 -8.22 1.04
N PRO A 21 8.59 -7.21 1.87
CA PRO A 21 7.35 -7.19 2.63
C PRO A 21 6.13 -6.84 1.75
N ILE A 22 5.91 -7.59 0.68
CA ILE A 22 4.79 -7.39 -0.24
C ILE A 22 3.63 -8.29 0.18
N ILE A 23 2.44 -7.69 0.32
CA ILE A 23 1.18 -8.39 0.63
C ILE A 23 0.15 -8.11 -0.46
N LEU A 24 -0.85 -8.97 -0.61
CA LEU A 24 -2.02 -8.67 -1.45
C LEU A 24 -3.04 -7.90 -0.63
N VAL A 25 -3.50 -6.78 -1.18
CA VAL A 25 -4.60 -5.98 -0.62
C VAL A 25 -5.62 -5.74 -1.70
N THR A 26 -6.85 -5.43 -1.30
CA THR A 26 -7.87 -4.95 -2.23
C THR A 26 -8.03 -3.44 -2.06
N LEU A 27 -7.77 -2.68 -3.13
CA LEU A 27 -8.19 -1.29 -3.20
C LEU A 27 -9.64 -1.26 -3.68
N ASN A 28 -10.49 -0.56 -2.94
CA ASN A 28 -11.91 -0.46 -3.26
C ASN A 28 -12.17 0.96 -3.78
N GLY A 29 -12.55 1.03 -5.05
CA GLY A 29 -12.97 2.25 -5.72
C GLY A 29 -14.48 2.42 -5.65
N LYS A 30 -15.01 3.37 -6.42
CA LYS A 30 -16.43 3.67 -6.45
C LYS A 30 -17.27 2.52 -7.01
N ASP A 31 -16.85 2.00 -8.16
CA ASP A 31 -17.62 1.00 -8.94
C ASP A 31 -16.94 -0.37 -8.99
N ILE A 32 -15.63 -0.42 -8.75
CA ILE A 32 -14.84 -1.65 -8.83
C ILE A 32 -13.89 -1.78 -7.65
N SER A 33 -13.41 -3.00 -7.43
CA SER A 33 -12.35 -3.31 -6.47
C SER A 33 -11.28 -4.14 -7.15
N ILE A 34 -10.01 -3.84 -6.88
CA ILE A 34 -8.88 -4.55 -7.50
C ILE A 34 -8.00 -5.15 -6.41
N GLU A 35 -7.60 -6.40 -6.59
CA GLU A 35 -6.56 -7.03 -5.77
C GLU A 35 -5.20 -6.68 -6.37
N ILE A 36 -4.30 -6.17 -5.54
CA ILE A 36 -3.04 -5.59 -5.99
C ILE A 36 -1.91 -5.92 -5.01
N PRO A 37 -0.70 -6.24 -5.49
CA PRO A 37 0.48 -6.37 -4.63
C PRO A 37 0.85 -5.01 -4.05
N ALA A 38 1.14 -4.99 -2.75
CA ALA A 38 1.41 -3.78 -2.01
C ALA A 38 2.65 -3.99 -1.12
N LEU A 39 3.68 -3.19 -1.35
CA LEU A 39 4.87 -3.12 -0.52
C LEU A 39 4.54 -2.37 0.77
N ILE A 40 4.74 -2.97 1.93
CA ILE A 40 4.66 -2.24 3.21
C ILE A 40 6.02 -1.58 3.45
N ASP A 41 6.04 -0.24 3.49
CA ASP A 41 7.28 0.53 3.57
C ASP A 41 7.24 1.57 4.69
N THR A 42 8.10 1.40 5.69
CA THR A 42 8.28 2.35 6.79
C THR A 42 9.07 3.60 6.37
N GLY A 43 9.72 3.57 5.21
CA GLY A 43 10.42 4.73 4.64
C GLY A 43 9.51 5.69 3.91
N CYS A 44 8.20 5.40 3.84
CA CYS A 44 7.22 6.19 3.12
C CYS A 44 6.16 6.75 4.11
N ASP A 45 6.01 8.07 4.17
CA ASP A 45 5.09 8.71 5.11
C ASP A 45 3.62 8.45 4.76
N ILE A 46 3.29 8.48 3.46
CA ILE A 46 1.93 8.33 2.94
C ILE A 46 1.95 7.28 1.83
N SER A 47 0.91 6.45 1.74
CA SER A 47 0.79 5.42 0.70
C SER A 47 0.80 6.04 -0.70
N VAL A 48 1.38 5.36 -1.69
CA VAL A 48 1.48 5.86 -3.08
C VAL A 48 0.93 4.83 -4.04
N ILE A 49 0.10 5.29 -4.98
CA ILE A 49 -0.45 4.47 -6.07
C ILE A 49 -0.16 5.11 -7.44
N PRO A 50 -0.05 4.32 -8.52
CA PRO A 50 0.05 4.85 -9.88
C PRO A 50 -1.25 5.52 -10.34
N GLU A 51 -1.14 6.54 -11.20
CA GLU A 51 -2.29 7.22 -11.82
C GLU A 51 -3.25 6.24 -12.53
N GLY A 52 -2.73 5.23 -13.23
CA GLY A 52 -3.54 4.23 -13.92
C GLY A 52 -4.46 3.45 -12.98
N ILE A 53 -3.97 3.11 -11.79
CA ILE A 53 -4.75 2.46 -10.73
C ILE A 53 -5.83 3.40 -10.19
N ALA A 54 -5.47 4.65 -9.93
CA ALA A 54 -6.42 5.66 -9.44
C ALA A 54 -7.58 5.90 -10.42
N LYS A 55 -7.27 6.04 -11.72
CA LYS A 55 -8.26 6.18 -12.79
C LYS A 55 -9.19 4.97 -12.86
N LEU A 56 -8.61 3.77 -12.80
CA LEU A 56 -9.37 2.52 -12.85
C LEU A 56 -10.36 2.40 -11.67
N LEU A 57 -9.96 2.84 -10.48
CA LEU A 57 -10.79 2.84 -9.28
C LEU A 57 -11.77 4.02 -9.20
N GLY A 58 -11.65 5.01 -10.11
CA GLY A 58 -12.45 6.23 -10.09
C GLY A 58 -12.19 7.11 -8.86
N LEU A 59 -10.94 7.15 -8.38
CA LEU A 59 -10.56 8.01 -7.25
C LEU A 59 -10.57 9.49 -7.65
N ASP A 60 -10.75 10.36 -6.67
CA ASP A 60 -10.65 11.81 -6.89
C ASP A 60 -9.20 12.19 -7.23
N MET A 61 -9.04 12.86 -8.36
CA MET A 61 -7.78 13.34 -8.92
C MET A 61 -7.85 14.84 -9.26
N THR A 62 -8.85 15.55 -8.73
CA THR A 62 -9.07 16.98 -9.01
C THR A 62 -8.30 17.92 -8.07
N GLY A 63 -7.60 17.36 -7.08
CA GLY A 63 -6.81 18.10 -6.11
C GLY A 63 -5.59 18.82 -6.71
N GLU A 64 -5.00 19.71 -5.92
CA GLU A 64 -3.77 20.40 -6.30
C GLU A 64 -2.60 19.43 -6.45
N LYS A 65 -1.76 19.69 -7.45
CA LYS A 65 -0.52 18.94 -7.65
C LYS A 65 0.51 19.35 -6.59
N ASN A 66 0.96 18.38 -5.82
CA ASN A 66 2.02 18.49 -4.85
C ASN A 66 3.29 17.79 -5.35
N LYS A 67 4.38 17.92 -4.60
CA LYS A 67 5.63 17.20 -4.86
C LYS A 67 5.86 16.15 -3.78
N LEU A 68 6.02 14.90 -4.21
CA LEU A 68 6.60 13.85 -3.39
C LEU A 68 8.13 13.92 -3.54
N TYR A 69 8.86 13.90 -2.43
CA TYR A 69 10.32 13.88 -2.43
C TYR A 69 10.82 12.50 -1.99
N ALA A 70 11.49 11.80 -2.90
CA ALA A 70 12.11 10.51 -2.64
C ALA A 70 13.63 10.67 -2.69
N TYR A 71 14.28 10.86 -1.54
CA TYR A 71 15.74 11.05 -1.34
C TYR A 71 16.44 12.07 -2.28
N ARG A 72 16.56 11.79 -3.58
CA ARG A 72 17.19 12.64 -4.61
C ARG A 72 16.28 12.95 -5.80
N GLU A 73 15.07 12.42 -5.82
CA GLU A 73 14.11 12.58 -6.89
C GLU A 73 12.83 13.23 -6.36
N SER A 74 12.09 13.90 -7.24
CA SER A 74 10.77 14.40 -6.93
C SER A 74 9.81 14.05 -8.05
N SER A 75 8.58 13.72 -7.69
CA SER A 75 7.50 13.45 -8.65
C SER A 75 6.28 14.27 -8.30
N GLU A 76 5.55 14.71 -9.33
CA GLU A 76 4.23 15.28 -9.12
C GLU A 76 3.25 14.21 -8.57
N VAL A 77 2.50 14.61 -7.56
CA VAL A 77 1.48 13.78 -6.91
C VAL A 77 0.19 14.55 -6.67
N ILE A 78 -0.91 13.84 -6.59
CA ILE A 78 -2.21 14.37 -6.16
C ILE A 78 -2.63 13.64 -4.90
N GLU A 79 -3.04 14.39 -3.88
CA GLU A 79 -3.59 13.80 -2.65
C GLU A 79 -4.99 13.24 -2.91
N SER A 80 -5.23 12.04 -2.39
CA SER A 80 -6.53 11.38 -2.50
C SER A 80 -6.74 10.42 -1.34
N ARG A 81 -7.84 9.68 -1.38
CA ARG A 81 -8.20 8.66 -0.38
C ARG A 81 -8.76 7.42 -1.04
N ALA A 82 -8.53 6.27 -0.43
CA ALA A 82 -9.16 5.03 -0.83
C ALA A 82 -9.47 4.12 0.35
N ASP A 83 -10.45 3.26 0.15
CA ASP A 83 -10.73 2.16 1.05
C ASP A 83 -9.79 0.98 0.74
N ILE A 84 -9.13 0.44 1.76
CA ILE A 84 -8.15 -0.64 1.60
C ILE A 84 -8.56 -1.84 2.45
N SER A 85 -8.76 -2.98 1.81
CA SER A 85 -9.06 -4.24 2.48
C SER A 85 -7.82 -5.14 2.55
N PHE A 86 -7.48 -5.52 3.77
CA PHE A 86 -6.42 -6.48 4.09
C PHE A 86 -7.04 -7.84 4.30
N ILE A 87 -6.69 -8.80 3.46
CA ILE A 87 -7.28 -10.14 3.52
C ILE A 87 -6.26 -11.12 4.09
N GLY A 88 -6.65 -11.82 5.15
CA GLY A 88 -5.87 -12.85 5.82
C GLY A 88 -5.90 -14.18 5.09
N LYS A 89 -5.18 -15.16 5.64
CA LYS A 89 -5.07 -16.51 5.07
C LYS A 89 -6.45 -17.13 4.79
N GLU A 90 -6.60 -17.69 3.58
CA GLU A 90 -7.82 -18.39 3.13
C GLU A 90 -9.09 -17.53 3.14
N MET A 91 -8.99 -16.21 3.01
CA MET A 91 -10.14 -15.29 2.99
C MET A 91 -11.00 -15.31 4.27
N ARG A 92 -10.53 -15.98 5.35
CA ARG A 92 -11.33 -16.17 6.58
C ARG A 92 -11.37 -14.95 7.48
N GLN A 93 -10.50 -13.98 7.23
CA GLN A 93 -10.37 -12.76 8.01
C GLN A 93 -10.12 -11.62 7.02
N SER A 94 -10.88 -10.54 7.16
CA SER A 94 -10.63 -9.31 6.41
C SER A 94 -10.72 -8.12 7.35
N ILE A 95 -9.94 -7.09 7.04
CA ILE A 95 -10.01 -5.79 7.70
C ILE A 95 -10.05 -4.75 6.60
N THR A 96 -11.12 -3.97 6.55
CA THR A 96 -11.21 -2.82 5.65
C THR A 96 -10.93 -1.56 6.46
N LEU A 97 -9.92 -0.82 6.02
CA LEU A 97 -9.69 0.55 6.45
C LEU A 97 -10.41 1.48 5.48
N LYS A 98 -11.11 2.47 6.02
CA LYS A 98 -11.88 3.44 5.24
C LYS A 98 -11.09 4.73 5.09
N GLU A 99 -11.23 5.39 3.93
CA GLU A 99 -10.70 6.75 3.71
C GLU A 99 -9.19 6.87 4.01
N VAL A 100 -8.40 5.84 3.66
CA VAL A 100 -6.95 5.85 3.89
C VAL A 100 -6.31 6.91 3.01
N PRO A 101 -5.50 7.84 3.58
CA PRO A 101 -4.80 8.85 2.78
C PRO A 101 -3.77 8.20 1.87
N LEU A 102 -3.73 8.66 0.62
CA LEU A 102 -2.75 8.22 -0.37
C LEU A 102 -2.36 9.34 -1.33
N LEU A 103 -1.27 9.13 -2.04
CA LEU A 103 -0.77 9.98 -3.10
C LEU A 103 -0.89 9.25 -4.43
N ILE A 104 -1.37 9.96 -5.46
CA ILE A 104 -1.47 9.47 -6.82
C ILE A 104 -0.29 10.02 -7.59
N ALA A 105 0.65 9.17 -8.00
CA ALA A 105 1.82 9.59 -8.77
C ALA A 105 1.45 9.79 -10.25
N THR A 106 1.57 11.03 -10.74
CA THR A 106 1.11 11.44 -12.09
C THR A 106 2.20 11.40 -13.16
N GLU A 107 3.45 11.20 -12.78
CA GLU A 107 4.62 11.26 -13.68
C GLU A 107 5.43 9.97 -13.70
N MET A 108 4.87 8.83 -13.27
CA MET A 108 5.62 7.57 -13.39
C MET A 108 5.88 7.26 -14.86
N ASP A 109 7.17 7.29 -15.21
CA ASP A 109 7.65 7.19 -16.57
C ASP A 109 7.22 5.87 -17.23
N ARG A 110 7.00 5.95 -18.55
CA ARG A 110 6.32 4.99 -19.45
C ARG A 110 6.94 3.59 -19.57
N TYR A 111 7.81 3.16 -18.66
CA TYR A 111 8.60 1.93 -18.79
C TYR A 111 8.40 0.87 -17.71
N HIS A 112 7.66 1.17 -16.64
CA HIS A 112 7.31 0.16 -15.64
C HIS A 112 5.89 0.39 -15.14
N GLU A 113 4.90 -0.15 -15.86
CA GLU A 113 3.56 -0.45 -15.32
C GLU A 113 3.67 -1.58 -14.27
N GLU A 114 4.54 -1.42 -13.27
CA GLU A 114 4.50 -2.28 -12.11
C GLU A 114 3.23 -1.88 -11.36
N LEU A 115 2.25 -2.78 -11.38
CA LEU A 115 1.00 -2.70 -10.62
C LEU A 115 1.26 -2.82 -9.11
N ASP A 116 2.44 -2.50 -8.61
CA ASP A 116 2.78 -2.61 -7.20
C ASP A 116 2.59 -1.24 -6.55
N ILE A 117 1.80 -1.19 -5.48
CA ILE A 117 1.60 0.04 -4.69
C ILE A 117 2.50 0.04 -3.46
N THR A 118 2.70 1.22 -2.86
CA THR A 118 3.41 1.34 -1.57
C THR A 118 2.42 1.72 -0.46
N LEU A 119 2.43 0.98 0.64
CA LEU A 119 1.69 1.28 1.86
C LEU A 119 2.62 1.98 2.85
N GLY A 120 2.40 3.28 3.00
CA GLY A 120 3.16 4.14 3.91
C GLY A 120 2.59 4.15 5.33
N ILE A 121 3.12 5.04 6.17
CA ILE A 121 2.80 5.13 7.59
C ILE A 121 1.35 5.59 7.82
N ALA A 122 0.95 6.71 7.23
CA ALA A 122 -0.33 7.36 7.50
C ALA A 122 -1.54 6.46 7.19
N GLY A 123 -2.44 6.31 8.16
CA GLY A 123 -3.66 5.51 8.10
C GLY A 123 -3.44 4.00 8.28
N ILE A 124 -2.34 3.45 7.74
CA ILE A 124 -2.04 2.01 7.82
C ILE A 124 -1.39 1.65 9.15
N PHE A 125 -0.28 2.30 9.51
CA PHE A 125 0.46 2.01 10.74
C PHE A 125 -0.25 2.55 11.98
N ASP A 126 -1.11 3.56 11.81
CA ASP A 126 -2.03 4.01 12.86
C ASP A 126 -3.07 2.93 13.20
N SER A 127 -3.44 2.12 12.21
CA SER A 127 -4.47 1.09 12.32
C SER A 127 -3.91 -0.26 12.75
N PHE A 128 -2.62 -0.50 12.54
CA PHE A 128 -1.95 -1.78 12.74
C PHE A 128 -0.65 -1.66 13.50
N ASP A 129 -0.46 -2.50 14.52
CA ASP A 129 0.86 -2.85 15.03
C ASP A 129 1.49 -3.88 14.07
N ILE A 130 2.50 -3.44 13.32
CA ILE A 130 3.12 -4.19 12.22
C ILE A 130 4.47 -4.75 12.66
N ALA A 131 4.65 -6.07 12.54
CA ALA A 131 5.90 -6.75 12.85
C ALA A 131 6.47 -7.53 11.66
N PHE A 132 7.69 -7.19 11.28
CA PHE A 132 8.49 -7.89 10.28
C PHE A 132 9.38 -8.95 10.93
N ARG A 133 8.99 -10.23 10.84
CA ARG A 133 9.77 -11.36 11.35
C ARG A 133 10.42 -12.12 10.20
N LYS A 134 11.43 -11.50 9.57
CA LYS A 134 12.10 -12.00 8.35
C LYS A 134 12.66 -13.42 8.53
N ASN A 135 13.34 -13.69 9.65
CA ASN A 135 13.86 -15.02 9.99
C ASN A 135 12.78 -16.11 10.10
N LYS A 136 11.53 -15.74 10.39
CA LYS A 136 10.38 -16.63 10.46
C LYS A 136 9.51 -16.58 9.21
N ASN A 137 9.92 -15.83 8.18
CA ASN A 137 9.16 -15.54 6.96
C ASN A 137 7.71 -15.10 7.27
N LYS A 138 7.55 -14.14 8.20
CA LYS A 138 6.23 -13.65 8.64
C LYS A 138 6.17 -12.14 8.69
N ILE A 139 5.10 -11.58 8.14
CA ILE A 139 4.66 -10.20 8.35
C ILE A 139 3.36 -10.28 9.14
N ILE A 140 3.28 -9.59 10.26
CA ILE A 140 2.12 -9.66 11.17
C ILE A 140 1.50 -8.27 11.26
N LEU A 141 0.21 -8.16 10.91
CA LEU A 141 -0.58 -6.94 11.04
C LEU A 141 -1.59 -7.18 12.15
N LYS A 142 -1.34 -6.64 13.35
CA LYS A 142 -2.27 -6.74 14.48
C LYS A 142 -3.12 -5.48 14.52
N LYS A 143 -4.43 -5.60 14.32
CA LYS A 143 -5.35 -4.44 14.40
C LYS A 143 -5.24 -3.82 15.79
N VAL A 144 -4.97 -2.52 15.82
CA VAL A 144 -5.06 -1.73 17.04
C VAL A 144 -6.51 -1.25 17.17
N ASN A 145 -7.10 -1.50 18.34
CA ASN A 145 -8.37 -0.88 18.70
C ASN A 145 -8.03 0.48 19.29
N ASN A 146 -7.93 1.51 18.43
CA ASN A 146 -7.73 2.86 18.92
C ASN A 146 -9.02 3.33 19.60
N TYR A 147 -9.05 3.23 20.93
CA TYR A 147 -10.00 3.94 21.80
C TYR A 147 -9.53 5.38 22.10
N LEU A 148 -8.62 5.92 21.29
CA LEU A 148 -8.15 7.28 21.47
C LEU A 148 -9.12 8.21 20.75
N LYS A 149 -10.13 8.63 21.52
CA LYS A 149 -10.86 9.87 21.31
C LYS A 149 -9.85 11.00 21.20
N SER A 150 -9.91 11.76 20.12
CA SER A 150 -9.58 13.18 20.10
C SER A 150 -10.88 13.93 19.85
#